data_AF-A0A662BMQ7-F1
#
_entry.id   AF-A0A662BMQ7-F1
#
_cell.length_a   1.000
_cell.length_b   1.000
_cell.length_c   1.000
_cell.angle_alpha   90.00
_cell.angle_beta   90.00
_cell.angle_gamma   90.00
#
_symmetry.space_group_name_H-M   'P 1'
#
loop_
_entity.id
_entity.type
_entity.pdbx_description
1 polymer ?
#
loop_
_entity_poly.entity_id
_entity_poly.type
_entity_poly.pdbx_seq_one_letter_code
_entity_poly.pdbx_strand_id
1 'polypeptide(L)'
;MIEVMKLVKNAVGREVPTEINEEKQIPFMGVNKYKVDGVKHAQKIPSNSDFPLDGNKTVASLKDALIKAGLKNGMTISTHHHFRNGDLIANQIFDIAKELGVKNLRWFPSASFPCHEHLIQYLEDGTINRIEGSMNGALGKFCS
;
A
#
# COMPACT_ATOMS: atom_id res chain seq x y z
N MET A 1 -14.42 16.49 -11.35
CA MET A 1 -13.57 17.53 -11.96
C MET A 1 -12.15 17.03 -11.81
N ILE A 2 -11.38 16.92 -12.90
CA ILE A 2 -9.96 16.57 -12.80
C ILE A 2 -9.28 17.83 -12.29
N GLU A 3 -8.87 17.81 -11.03
CA GLU A 3 -8.06 18.88 -10.47
C GLU A 3 -6.77 18.95 -11.28
N VAL A 4 -6.49 20.13 -11.86
CA VAL A 4 -5.30 20.31 -12.70
C VAL A 4 -4.10 20.21 -11.76
N MET A 5 -3.42 19.06 -11.80
CA MET A 5 -2.19 18.82 -11.06
C MET A 5 -1.19 19.95 -11.36
N LYS A 6 -0.84 20.72 -10.33
CA LYS A 6 0.17 21.78 -10.46
C LYS A 6 1.55 21.14 -10.65
N LEU A 7 2.15 21.40 -11.81
CA LEU A 7 3.51 20.97 -12.14
C LEU A 7 4.50 22.09 -11.87
N VAL A 8 5.71 21.72 -11.44
CA VAL A 8 6.85 22.63 -11.28
C VAL A 8 8.12 21.98 -11.82
N LYS A 9 9.00 22.81 -12.38
CA LYS A 9 10.32 22.38 -12.85
C LYS A 9 11.27 22.17 -11.67
N ASN A 10 11.77 20.95 -11.51
CA ASN A 10 12.75 20.62 -10.46
C ASN A 10 14.19 21.02 -10.86
N ALA A 11 15.17 20.80 -9.97
CA ALA A 11 16.56 21.20 -10.18
C ALA A 11 17.28 20.51 -11.36
N VAL A 12 16.75 19.41 -11.89
CA VAL A 12 17.26 18.74 -13.10
C VAL A 12 16.42 19.06 -14.34
N GLY A 13 15.52 20.02 -14.23
CA GLY A 13 14.72 20.52 -15.35
C GLY A 13 13.51 19.67 -15.73
N ARG A 14 13.07 18.74 -14.87
CA ARG A 14 11.86 17.92 -15.10
C ARG A 14 10.64 18.57 -14.48
N GLU A 15 9.52 18.59 -15.21
CA GLU A 15 8.22 18.95 -14.65
C GLU A 15 7.73 17.83 -13.73
N VAL A 16 7.41 18.16 -12.49
CA VAL A 16 6.93 17.21 -11.47
C VAL A 16 5.74 17.79 -10.72
N PRO A 17 4.77 16.97 -10.29
CA PRO A 17 3.63 17.45 -9.51
C PRO A 17 4.06 17.93 -8.12
N THR A 18 3.39 18.97 -7.61
CA THR A 18 3.56 19.42 -6.23
C THR A 18 2.70 18.66 -5.22
N GLU A 19 1.75 17.87 -5.69
CA GLU A 19 0.84 17.07 -4.88
C GLU A 19 0.44 15.80 -5.64
N ILE A 20 0.41 14.65 -4.96
CA ILE A 20 -0.03 13.36 -5.49
C ILE A 20 -0.89 12.71 -4.40
N ASN A 21 -2.10 12.25 -4.73
CA ASN A 21 -3.01 11.59 -3.78
C ASN A 21 -3.21 12.39 -2.48
N GLU A 22 -3.44 13.70 -2.58
CA GLU A 22 -3.59 14.63 -1.44
C GLU A 22 -2.33 14.79 -0.57
N GLU A 23 -1.20 14.20 -0.98
CA GLU A 23 0.09 14.33 -0.30
C GLU A 23 1.01 15.29 -1.05
N LYS A 24 1.48 16.31 -0.33
CA LYS A 24 2.46 17.28 -0.83
C LYS A 24 3.76 16.57 -1.21
N GLN A 25 4.21 16.81 -2.43
CA GLN A 25 5.47 16.30 -2.93
C GLN A 25 6.56 17.35 -2.81
N ILE A 26 7.80 16.91 -2.60
CA ILE A 26 8.96 17.78 -2.51
C ILE A 26 9.79 17.60 -3.79
N PRO A 27 9.71 18.54 -4.74
CA PRO A 27 10.53 18.48 -5.94
C PRO A 27 12.01 18.41 -5.58
N PHE A 28 12.78 17.63 -6.33
CA PHE A 28 14.22 17.55 -6.15
C PHE A 28 14.86 18.95 -6.26
N MET A 29 15.44 19.43 -5.16
CA MET A 29 16.02 20.77 -5.04
C MET A 29 17.50 20.85 -5.47
N GLY A 30 18.11 19.72 -5.81
CA GLY A 30 19.55 19.61 -6.04
C GLY A 30 20.28 18.93 -4.87
N VAL A 31 21.53 18.53 -5.12
CA VAL A 31 22.37 17.83 -4.14
C VAL A 31 22.58 18.73 -2.91
N ASN A 32 22.35 18.19 -1.71
CA ASN A 32 22.52 18.87 -0.41
C ASN A 32 21.63 20.12 -0.18
N LYS A 33 20.57 20.32 -0.97
CA LYS A 33 19.68 21.49 -0.83
C LYS A 33 18.48 21.27 0.09
N TYR A 34 18.00 20.03 0.19
CA TYR A 34 16.90 19.70 1.08
C TYR A 34 17.43 19.34 2.47
N LYS A 35 16.99 20.08 3.49
CA LYS A 35 17.22 19.75 4.90
C LYS A 35 15.90 19.21 5.46
N VAL A 36 15.92 17.95 5.89
CA VAL A 36 14.76 17.31 6.52
C VAL A 36 14.51 17.97 7.88
N ASP A 37 13.27 18.30 8.16
CA ASP A 37 12.77 18.71 9.47
C ASP A 37 11.52 17.89 9.81
N GLY A 38 11.32 17.55 11.08
CA GLY A 38 10.19 16.77 11.55
C GLY A 38 10.53 15.63 12.51
N VAL A 39 9.48 14.91 12.91
CA VAL A 39 9.56 13.81 13.87
C VAL A 39 9.42 12.47 13.16
N LYS A 40 10.16 11.46 13.64
CA LYS A 40 9.94 10.08 13.20
C LYS A 40 8.60 9.58 13.74
N HIS A 41 7.86 8.83 12.93
CA HIS A 41 6.67 8.12 13.40
C HIS A 41 7.06 7.11 14.48
N ALA A 42 6.27 7.02 15.55
CA ALA A 42 6.45 6.06 16.63
C ALA A 42 5.16 5.27 16.86
N GLN A 43 5.28 3.94 16.93
CA GLN A 43 4.16 3.07 17.24
C GLN A 43 3.85 3.09 18.74
N LYS A 44 2.61 2.74 19.10
CA LYS A 44 2.26 2.52 20.51
C LYS A 44 3.02 1.31 21.05
N ILE A 45 3.41 1.38 22.32
CA ILE A 45 4.00 0.24 23.03
C ILE A 45 2.88 -0.78 23.29
N PRO A 46 3.00 -2.03 22.80
CA PRO A 46 1.99 -3.05 23.06
C PRO A 46 2.01 -3.48 24.53
N SER A 47 0.85 -3.86 25.08
CA SER A 47 0.75 -4.42 26.43
C SER A 47 0.61 -5.94 26.39
N ASN A 48 1.30 -6.65 27.29
CA ASN A 48 1.09 -8.10 27.44
C ASN A 48 -0.34 -8.45 27.87
N SER A 49 -1.06 -7.51 28.48
CA SER A 49 -2.49 -7.68 28.82
C SER A 49 -3.40 -7.84 27.60
N ASP A 50 -2.94 -7.43 26.42
CA ASP A 50 -3.72 -7.51 25.17
C ASP A 50 -3.60 -8.88 24.49
N PHE A 51 -2.82 -9.81 25.07
CA PHE A 51 -2.53 -11.11 24.50
C PHE A 51 -2.90 -12.27 25.45
N PRO A 52 -3.12 -13.49 24.91
CA PRO A 52 -3.38 -14.67 25.73
C PRO A 52 -2.28 -14.94 26.76
N LEU A 53 -2.67 -15.45 27.94
CA LEU A 53 -1.75 -15.75 29.04
C LEU A 53 -0.69 -16.79 28.68
N ASP A 54 -1.01 -17.70 27.76
CA ASP A 54 -0.09 -18.72 27.25
C ASP A 54 0.82 -18.22 26.10
N GLY A 55 0.64 -16.96 25.68
CA GLY A 55 1.39 -16.34 24.59
C GLY A 55 1.05 -16.84 23.19
N ASN A 56 0.07 -17.75 23.02
CA ASN A 56 -0.25 -18.32 21.73
C ASN A 56 -1.10 -17.35 20.88
N LYS A 57 -0.52 -16.82 19.81
CA LYS A 57 -1.17 -15.87 18.88
C LYS A 57 -1.64 -16.50 17.57
N THR A 58 -1.67 -17.83 17.49
CA THR A 58 -2.11 -18.54 16.27
C THR A 58 -3.61 -18.36 16.03
N VAL A 59 -3.99 -18.44 14.75
CA VAL A 59 -5.39 -18.37 14.30
C VAL A 59 -5.61 -19.42 13.22
N ALA A 60 -6.87 -19.81 13.00
CA ALA A 60 -7.20 -20.93 12.12
C ALA A 60 -6.99 -20.61 10.62
N SER A 61 -7.11 -19.34 10.23
CA SER A 61 -7.00 -18.92 8.83
C SER A 61 -6.45 -17.51 8.67
N LEU A 62 -5.99 -17.18 7.45
CA LEU A 62 -5.63 -15.82 7.06
C LEU A 62 -6.81 -14.85 7.20
N LYS A 63 -8.04 -15.32 6.93
CA LYS A 63 -9.26 -14.53 7.11
C LYS A 63 -9.47 -14.15 8.57
N ASP A 64 -9.30 -15.10 9.50
CA ASP A 64 -9.38 -14.80 10.94
C ASP A 64 -8.29 -13.81 11.37
N ALA A 65 -7.09 -13.91 10.80
CA ALA A 65 -6.01 -12.96 11.06
C ALA A 65 -6.40 -11.54 10.63
N LEU A 66 -6.95 -11.38 9.41
CA LEU A 66 -7.37 -10.07 8.89
C LEU A 66 -8.54 -9.46 9.68
N ILE A 67 -9.53 -10.28 10.06
CA ILE A 67 -10.65 -9.83 10.91
C ILE A 67 -10.14 -9.38 12.27
N LYS A 68 -9.32 -10.19 12.95
CA LYS A 68 -8.77 -9.85 14.27
C LYS A 68 -7.80 -8.67 14.24
N ALA A 69 -7.10 -8.45 13.11
CA ALA A 69 -6.29 -7.26 12.88
C ALA A 69 -7.11 -5.99 12.66
N GLY A 70 -8.44 -6.11 12.50
CA GLY A 70 -9.35 -4.97 12.36
C GLY A 70 -9.41 -4.42 10.94
N LEU A 71 -9.19 -5.25 9.91
CA LEU A 71 -9.29 -4.85 8.51
C LEU A 71 -10.62 -4.13 8.24
N LYS A 72 -10.55 -2.93 7.66
CA LYS A 72 -11.72 -2.10 7.33
C LYS A 72 -11.44 -1.18 6.15
N ASN A 73 -12.49 -0.54 5.65
CA ASN A 73 -12.39 0.34 4.48
C ASN A 73 -11.35 1.46 4.70
N GLY A 74 -10.62 1.80 3.63
CA GLY A 74 -9.62 2.89 3.68
C GLY A 74 -8.27 2.51 4.28
N MET A 75 -8.09 1.28 4.77
CA MET A 75 -6.81 0.84 5.33
C MET A 75 -5.71 0.63 4.29
N THR A 76 -4.47 0.62 4.78
CA THR A 76 -3.29 0.25 3.99
C THR A 76 -2.86 -1.16 4.34
N ILE A 77 -2.65 -1.99 3.32
CA ILE A 77 -2.08 -3.34 3.44
C ILE A 77 -0.71 -3.33 2.78
N SER A 78 0.32 -3.78 3.49
CA SER A 78 1.67 -3.93 2.92
C SER A 78 2.05 -5.39 2.71
N THR A 79 2.79 -5.70 1.65
CA THR A 79 3.36 -7.03 1.40
C THR A 79 4.84 -6.97 1.03
N HIS A 80 5.60 -7.99 1.41
CA HIS A 80 6.96 -8.21 0.93
C HIS A 80 6.95 -9.11 -0.31
N HIS A 81 7.96 -8.99 -1.18
CA HIS A 81 7.96 -9.65 -2.49
C HIS A 81 8.98 -10.79 -2.63
N HIS A 82 9.46 -11.36 -1.54
CA HIS A 82 10.53 -12.38 -1.55
C HIS A 82 10.17 -13.66 -2.32
N PHE A 83 8.89 -13.99 -2.44
CA PHE A 83 8.42 -15.12 -3.25
C PHE A 83 8.35 -14.82 -4.75
N ARG A 84 8.50 -13.54 -5.16
CA ARG A 84 8.39 -13.09 -6.56
C ARG A 84 7.11 -13.61 -7.21
N ASN A 85 7.20 -14.29 -8.36
CA ASN A 85 6.07 -14.92 -9.06
C ASN A 85 5.43 -16.08 -8.29
N GLY A 86 6.04 -16.56 -7.20
CA GLY A 86 5.48 -17.58 -6.32
C GLY A 86 4.65 -17.00 -5.17
N ASP A 87 4.42 -15.70 -5.12
CA ASP A 87 3.59 -15.09 -4.06
C ASP A 87 2.11 -15.46 -4.28
N LEU A 88 1.56 -16.18 -3.31
CA LEU A 88 0.13 -16.51 -3.22
C LEU A 88 -0.59 -15.65 -2.17
N ILE A 89 0.15 -15.01 -1.27
CA ILE A 89 -0.40 -14.35 -0.09
C ILE A 89 -1.09 -13.04 -0.49
N ALA A 90 -0.48 -12.24 -1.38
CA ALA A 90 -1.10 -10.99 -1.83
C ALA A 90 -2.47 -11.22 -2.48
N ASN A 91 -2.58 -12.22 -3.37
CA ASN A 91 -3.85 -12.59 -4.01
C ASN A 91 -4.91 -13.01 -2.98
N GLN A 92 -4.54 -13.92 -2.07
CA GLN A 92 -5.46 -14.39 -1.01
C GLN A 92 -5.95 -13.25 -0.10
N ILE A 93 -5.09 -12.29 0.25
CA ILE A 93 -5.49 -11.14 1.09
C ILE A 93 -6.62 -10.36 0.44
N PHE A 94 -6.52 -10.07 -0.86
CA PHE A 94 -7.51 -9.26 -1.56
C PHE A 94 -8.76 -10.05 -1.96
N ASP A 95 -8.63 -11.37 -2.20
CA ASP A 95 -9.79 -12.27 -2.31
C ASP A 95 -10.63 -12.22 -1.03
N ILE A 96 -9.98 -12.32 0.13
CA ILE A 96 -10.64 -12.24 1.43
C ILE A 96 -11.21 -10.84 1.67
N ALA A 97 -10.48 -9.78 1.34
CA ALA A 97 -10.97 -8.41 1.50
C ALA A 97 -12.25 -8.18 0.67
N LYS A 98 -12.28 -8.67 -0.57
CA LYS A 98 -13.46 -8.66 -1.43
C LYS A 98 -14.61 -9.45 -0.82
N GLU A 99 -14.35 -10.66 -0.35
CA GLU A 99 -15.35 -11.52 0.30
C GLU A 99 -15.99 -10.84 1.53
N LEU A 100 -15.18 -10.13 2.33
CA LEU A 100 -15.63 -9.37 3.50
C LEU A 100 -16.33 -8.04 3.13
N GLY A 101 -16.41 -7.69 1.85
CA GLY A 101 -16.99 -6.43 1.39
C GLY A 101 -16.14 -5.20 1.74
N VAL A 102 -14.86 -5.39 2.05
CA VAL A 102 -13.93 -4.30 2.37
C VAL A 102 -13.48 -3.60 1.08
N LYS A 103 -13.49 -2.27 1.10
CA LYS A 103 -13.21 -1.41 -0.05
C LYS A 103 -12.24 -0.29 0.26
N ASN A 104 -11.82 0.40 -0.79
CA ASN A 104 -10.97 1.57 -0.71
C ASN A 104 -9.61 1.27 -0.05
N LEU A 105 -9.06 0.07 -0.23
CA LEU A 105 -7.78 -0.31 0.34
C LEU A 105 -6.62 0.27 -0.48
N ARG A 106 -5.61 0.80 0.22
CA ARG A 106 -4.30 1.03 -0.40
C ARG A 106 -3.48 -0.25 -0.30
N TRP A 107 -3.00 -0.75 -1.44
CA TRP A 107 -1.95 -1.77 -1.43
C TRP A 107 -0.57 -1.11 -1.47
N PHE A 108 0.29 -1.43 -0.50
CA PHE A 108 1.65 -0.92 -0.35
C PHE A 108 2.68 -2.05 -0.48
N PRO A 109 2.81 -2.70 -1.66
CA PRO A 109 3.79 -3.74 -1.86
C PRO A 109 5.19 -3.15 -2.01
N SER A 110 6.18 -3.86 -1.49
CA SER A 110 7.57 -3.57 -1.85
C SER A 110 7.83 -3.77 -3.36
N ALA A 111 7.21 -4.77 -4.00
CA ALA A 111 7.10 -4.89 -5.46
C ALA A 111 5.93 -5.79 -5.88
N SER A 112 5.33 -5.53 -7.05
CA SER A 112 4.36 -6.43 -7.70
C SER A 112 4.98 -7.22 -8.86
N PHE A 113 4.38 -8.37 -9.19
CA PHE A 113 4.87 -9.36 -10.15
C PHE A 113 3.69 -9.88 -11.01
N PRO A 114 3.95 -10.52 -12.16
CA PRO A 114 2.91 -11.11 -13.01
C PRO A 114 1.88 -12.00 -12.29
N CYS A 115 2.25 -12.73 -11.23
CA CYS A 115 1.29 -13.53 -10.45
C CYS A 115 0.17 -12.70 -9.79
N HIS A 116 0.34 -11.38 -9.67
CA HIS A 116 -0.64 -10.45 -9.12
C HIS A 116 -1.59 -9.86 -10.16
N GLU A 117 -1.55 -10.30 -11.42
CA GLU A 117 -2.49 -9.87 -12.47
C GLU A 117 -3.96 -10.05 -12.05
N HIS A 118 -4.24 -11.12 -11.30
CA HIS A 118 -5.56 -11.40 -10.71
C HIS A 118 -6.13 -10.22 -9.90
N LEU A 119 -5.27 -9.36 -9.33
CA LEU A 119 -5.69 -8.21 -8.53
C LEU A 119 -6.29 -7.07 -9.35
N ILE A 120 -6.20 -7.09 -10.70
CA ILE A 120 -6.78 -6.07 -11.57
C ILE A 120 -8.29 -5.93 -11.33
N GLN A 121 -9.01 -7.04 -11.16
CA GLN A 121 -10.46 -6.99 -10.90
C GLN A 121 -10.82 -6.20 -9.62
N TYR A 122 -9.92 -6.21 -8.63
CA TYR A 122 -10.10 -5.49 -7.37
C TYR A 122 -9.74 -4.00 -7.47
N LEU A 123 -8.92 -3.63 -8.46
CA LEU A 123 -8.74 -2.23 -8.84
C LEU A 123 -9.99 -1.70 -9.55
N GLU A 124 -10.62 -2.51 -10.40
CA GLU A 124 -11.82 -2.13 -11.15
C GLU A 124 -13.08 -1.97 -10.26
N ASP A 125 -13.25 -2.83 -9.25
CA ASP A 125 -14.45 -2.84 -8.40
C ASP A 125 -14.36 -1.95 -7.13
N GLY A 126 -13.20 -1.32 -6.93
CA GLY A 126 -12.87 -0.44 -5.82
C GLY A 126 -12.52 -1.14 -4.50
N THR A 127 -12.27 -2.45 -4.49
CA THR A 127 -11.68 -3.13 -3.34
C THR A 127 -10.29 -2.57 -3.04
N ILE A 128 -9.45 -2.43 -4.06
CA ILE A 128 -8.17 -1.72 -4.03
C ILE A 128 -8.37 -0.36 -4.71
N ASN A 129 -8.07 0.75 -4.03
CA ASN A 129 -8.17 2.07 -4.64
C ASN A 129 -6.89 2.54 -5.34
N ARG A 130 -5.73 2.11 -4.84
CA ARG A 130 -4.42 2.46 -5.41
C ARG A 130 -3.34 1.52 -4.94
N ILE A 131 -2.26 1.50 -5.70
CA ILE A 131 -1.02 0.80 -5.39
C ILE A 131 0.07 1.85 -5.21
N GLU A 132 0.80 1.75 -4.10
CA GLU A 132 1.98 2.58 -3.82
C GLU A 132 3.17 1.64 -3.60
N GLY A 133 4.03 1.50 -4.61
CA GLY A 133 5.12 0.53 -4.57
C GLY A 133 5.78 0.34 -5.94
N SER A 134 6.78 -0.55 -5.99
CA SER A 134 7.37 -0.93 -7.28
C SER A 134 6.37 -1.78 -8.07
N MET A 135 6.02 -1.37 -9.28
CA MET A 135 5.04 -2.07 -10.12
C MET A 135 5.70 -2.65 -11.36
N ASN A 136 5.36 -3.91 -11.65
CA ASN A 136 5.83 -4.61 -12.86
C ASN A 136 4.67 -5.31 -13.58
N GLY A 137 4.92 -5.73 -14.82
CA GLY A 137 4.03 -6.62 -15.56
C GLY A 137 2.63 -6.04 -15.80
N ALA A 138 1.62 -6.88 -15.65
CA ALA A 138 0.23 -6.55 -15.97
C ALA A 138 -0.30 -5.34 -15.16
N LEU A 139 0.02 -5.28 -13.86
CA LEU A 139 -0.40 -4.16 -13.00
C LEU A 139 0.25 -2.84 -13.41
N GLY A 140 1.55 -2.85 -13.74
CA GLY A 140 2.22 -1.65 -14.24
C GLY A 140 1.58 -1.14 -15.53
N LYS A 141 1.26 -2.05 -16.46
CA LYS A 141 0.57 -1.72 -17.72
C LYS A 141 -0.85 -1.18 -17.49
N PHE A 142 -1.58 -1.73 -16.52
CA PHE A 142 -2.92 -1.29 -16.18
C PHE A 142 -2.94 0.14 -15.61
N CYS A 143 -1.91 0.53 -14.84
CA CYS A 143 -1.82 1.84 -14.19
C CYS A 143 -1.11 2.92 -15.03
N SER A 144 -0.73 2.64 -16.29
CA SER A 144 0.05 3.55 -17.15
C SER A 144 -0.79 4.28 -18.19
#